data_AF-A0A2E0RB90-F1
#
_entry.id   AF-A0A2E0RB90-F1
#
_cell.length_a   1.000
_cell.length_b   1.000
_cell.length_c   1.000
_cell.angle_alpha   90.00
_cell.angle_beta   90.00
_cell.angle_gamma   90.00
#
_symmetry.space_group_name_H-M   'P 1'
#
loop_
_entity.id
_entity.type
_entity.pdbx_description
1 polymer ?
#
loop_
_entity_poly.entity_id
_entity_poly.type
_entity_poly.pdbx_seq_one_letter_code
_entity_poly.pdbx_strand_id
1 'polypeptide(L)'
;MKIEQDIISEKFTELRSLLIRYAKQEIRDPLTALTKWLSLGLLGMLFLAVGASFGAIGLLRLLQNEFSLFDDSLSFLPYVLVFTSLLIVITVSLKALRRHNEIR
;
A
#
# COMPACT_ATOMS: atom_id res chain seq x y z
N MET A 1 27.00 54.51 0.76
CA MET A 1 25.65 54.04 1.13
C MET A 1 25.04 53.10 0.10
N LYS A 2 25.03 53.41 -1.21
CA LYS A 2 24.49 52.51 -2.25
C LYS A 2 25.24 51.17 -2.39
N ILE A 3 26.58 51.24 -2.31
CA ILE A 3 27.48 50.07 -2.42
C ILE A 3 27.24 49.05 -1.29
N GLU A 4 27.05 49.50 -0.04
CA GLU A 4 26.76 48.59 1.08
C GLU A 4 25.39 47.91 0.96
N GLN A 5 24.38 48.61 0.44
CA GLN A 5 23.05 48.02 0.26
C GLN A 5 23.03 46.96 -0.84
N ASP A 6 23.77 47.16 -1.93
CA ASP A 6 23.91 46.16 -2.99
C ASP A 6 24.59 44.89 -2.47
N ILE A 7 25.64 45.02 -1.65
CA ILE A 7 26.35 43.88 -1.04
C ILE A 7 25.43 43.10 -0.08
N ILE A 8 24.63 43.78 0.74
CA ILE A 8 23.70 43.12 1.66
C ILE A 8 22.60 42.36 0.89
N SER A 9 22.08 42.95 -0.19
CA SER A 9 21.08 42.32 -1.06
C SER A 9 21.63 41.08 -1.77
N GLU A 10 22.88 41.15 -2.24
CA GLU A 10 23.58 40.02 -2.86
C GLU A 10 23.79 38.88 -1.85
N LYS A 11 24.30 39.17 -0.64
CA LYS A 11 24.48 38.16 0.40
C LYS A 11 23.17 37.53 0.87
N PHE A 12 22.10 38.32 0.96
CA PHE A 12 20.77 37.78 1.28
C PHE A 12 20.28 36.81 0.20
N THR A 13 20.52 37.15 -1.07
CA THR A 13 20.18 36.28 -2.21
C THR A 13 21.01 34.99 -2.19
N GLU A 14 22.31 35.08 -1.90
CA GLU A 14 23.19 33.92 -1.73
C GLU A 14 22.71 33.01 -0.60
N LEU A 15 22.46 33.55 0.60
CA LEU A 15 21.96 32.80 1.76
C LEU A 15 20.63 32.12 1.46
N ARG A 16 19.69 32.83 0.83
CA ARG A 16 18.40 32.26 0.41
C ARG A 16 18.61 31.12 -0.57
N SER A 17 19.50 31.28 -1.54
CA SER A 17 19.80 30.23 -2.53
C SER A 17 20.40 28.99 -1.87
N LEU A 18 21.27 29.16 -0.87
CA LEU A 18 21.87 28.08 -0.10
C LEU A 18 20.84 27.34 0.73
N LEU A 19 19.94 28.06 1.42
CA LEU A 19 18.86 27.46 2.20
C LEU A 19 17.92 26.62 1.32
N ILE A 20 17.52 27.15 0.17
CA ILE A 20 16.66 26.41 -0.78
C ILE A 20 17.36 25.14 -1.28
N ARG A 21 18.65 25.22 -1.60
CA ARG A 21 19.44 24.06 -2.04
C ARG A 21 19.55 23.01 -0.94
N TYR A 22 19.83 23.43 0.30
CA TYR A 22 19.91 22.53 1.44
C TYR A 22 18.57 21.84 1.73
N ALA A 23 17.47 22.59 1.77
CA ALA A 23 16.13 22.02 1.95
C ALA A 23 15.80 20.99 0.86
N LYS A 24 16.16 21.27 -0.41
CA LYS A 24 15.96 20.33 -1.51
C LYS A 24 16.83 19.07 -1.39
N GLN A 25 18.01 19.19 -0.80
CA GLN A 25 18.90 18.07 -0.55
C GLN A 25 18.38 17.19 0.59
N GLU A 26 17.99 17.81 1.71
CA GLU A 26 17.43 17.12 2.88
C GLU A 26 16.14 16.36 2.55
N ILE A 27 15.33 16.84 1.58
CA ILE A 27 14.07 16.19 1.17
C ILE A 27 14.28 15.04 0.15
N ARG A 28 15.41 15.03 -0.56
CA ARG A 28 15.63 14.05 -1.64
C ARG A 28 15.80 12.62 -1.12
N ASP A 29 16.53 12.48 -0.01
CA ASP A 29 16.75 11.19 0.64
C ASP A 29 15.46 10.58 1.20
N PRO A 30 14.63 11.30 1.99
CA PRO A 30 13.36 10.75 2.49
C PRO A 30 12.36 10.48 1.37
N LEU A 31 12.35 11.29 0.30
CA LEU A 31 11.47 11.04 -0.84
C LEU A 31 11.83 9.73 -1.58
N THR A 32 13.12 9.48 -1.77
CA THR A 32 13.61 8.26 -2.42
C THR A 32 13.35 7.01 -1.56
N ALA A 33 13.50 7.14 -0.24
CA ALA A 33 13.12 6.09 0.68
C ALA A 33 11.61 5.79 0.60
N LEU A 34 10.78 6.84 0.63
CA LEU A 34 9.32 6.71 0.56
C LEU A 34 8.88 6.03 -0.74
N THR A 35 9.42 6.41 -1.90
CA THR A 35 9.05 5.80 -3.18
C THR A 35 9.40 4.32 -3.22
N LYS A 36 10.54 3.91 -2.66
CA LYS A 36 10.92 2.49 -2.55
C LYS A 36 9.98 1.68 -1.67
N TRP A 37 9.60 2.20 -0.50
CA TRP A 37 8.65 1.52 0.39
C TRP A 37 7.25 1.48 -0.22
N LEU A 38 6.81 2.57 -0.84
CA LEU A 38 5.52 2.64 -1.51
C LEU A 38 5.46 1.66 -2.69
N SER A 39 6.51 1.58 -3.51
CA SER A 39 6.53 0.65 -4.65
C SER A 39 6.49 -0.81 -4.21
N LEU A 40 7.19 -1.14 -3.13
CA LEU A 40 7.12 -2.49 -2.53
C LEU A 40 5.71 -2.79 -2.00
N GLY A 41 5.08 -1.83 -1.32
CA GLY A 41 3.70 -1.96 -0.86
C GLY A 41 2.71 -2.13 -2.02
N LEU A 42 2.87 -1.36 -3.10
CA LEU A 42 2.02 -1.44 -4.29
C LEU A 42 2.15 -2.80 -4.98
N LEU A 43 3.37 -3.29 -5.13
CA LEU A 43 3.64 -4.59 -5.74
C LEU A 43 3.07 -5.73 -4.90
N GLY A 44 3.22 -5.65 -3.58
CA GLY A 44 2.60 -6.60 -2.65
C GLY A 44 1.07 -6.58 -2.74
N MET A 45 0.46 -5.40 -2.77
CA MET A 45 -0.98 -5.24 -2.95
C MET A 45 -1.47 -5.87 -4.25
N LEU A 46 -0.75 -5.66 -5.36
CA LEU A 46 -1.10 -6.25 -6.65
C LEU A 46 -1.06 -7.77 -6.59
N PHE A 47 0.00 -8.35 -6.02
CA PHE A 47 0.15 -9.79 -5.89
C PHE A 47 -0.94 -10.41 -5.01
N LEU A 48 -1.26 -9.76 -3.88
CA LEU A 48 -2.33 -10.20 -2.99
C LEU A 48 -3.70 -10.10 -3.65
N ALA A 49 -3.99 -9.02 -4.37
CA ALA A 49 -5.27 -8.85 -5.07
C ALA A 49 -5.48 -9.92 -6.14
N VAL A 50 -4.45 -10.18 -6.95
CA VAL A 50 -4.49 -11.22 -7.99
C VAL A 50 -4.61 -12.59 -7.35
N GLY A 51 -3.75 -12.92 -6.38
CA GLY A 51 -3.75 -14.22 -5.69
C GLY A 51 -5.08 -14.52 -4.99
N ALA A 52 -5.64 -13.54 -4.26
CA ALA A 52 -6.93 -13.69 -3.61
C ALA A 52 -8.08 -13.88 -4.62
N SER A 53 -8.05 -13.17 -5.75
CA SER A 53 -9.06 -13.31 -6.81
C SER A 53 -9.02 -14.71 -7.45
N PHE A 54 -7.82 -15.16 -7.85
CA PHE A 54 -7.65 -16.51 -8.40
C PHE A 54 -7.99 -17.58 -7.37
N GLY A 55 -7.60 -17.40 -6.11
CA GLY A 55 -7.96 -18.29 -5.01
C GLY A 55 -9.47 -18.40 -4.81
N ALA A 56 -10.19 -17.28 -4.84
CA ALA A 56 -11.65 -17.24 -4.71
C ALA A 56 -12.34 -17.96 -5.87
N ILE A 57 -11.92 -17.69 -7.11
CA ILE A 57 -12.47 -18.35 -8.31
C ILE A 57 -12.16 -19.85 -8.28
N GLY A 58 -10.94 -20.24 -7.90
CA GLY A 58 -10.53 -21.64 -7.79
C GLY A 58 -11.34 -22.40 -6.74
N LEU A 59 -11.50 -21.82 -5.54
CA LEU A 59 -12.34 -22.39 -4.49
C LEU A 59 -13.79 -22.52 -4.95
N LEU A 60 -14.36 -21.47 -5.56
CA LEU A 60 -15.72 -21.51 -6.07
C LEU A 60 -15.90 -22.63 -7.08
N ARG A 61 -14.95 -22.77 -8.01
CA ARG A 61 -14.98 -23.82 -9.02
C ARG A 61 -14.83 -25.22 -8.42
N LEU A 62 -13.97 -25.41 -7.44
CA LEU A 62 -13.85 -26.68 -6.72
C LEU A 62 -15.15 -27.06 -6.02
N LEU A 63 -15.78 -26.10 -5.34
CA LEU A 63 -17.05 -26.33 -4.64
C LEU A 63 -18.19 -26.65 -5.62
N GLN A 64 -18.24 -25.98 -6.77
CA GLN A 64 -19.30 -26.22 -7.77
C GLN A 64 -19.06 -27.48 -8.61
N ASN A 65 -17.81 -27.82 -8.93
CA ASN A 65 -17.49 -28.91 -9.86
C ASN A 65 -17.46 -30.29 -9.18
N GLU A 66 -17.03 -30.38 -7.92
CA GLU A 66 -16.89 -31.65 -7.21
C GLU A 66 -18.15 -32.05 -6.43
N PHE A 67 -19.04 -31.09 -6.15
CA PHE A 67 -20.23 -31.33 -5.34
C PHE A 67 -21.51 -31.01 -6.13
N SER A 68 -22.09 -32.04 -6.75
CA SER A 68 -23.38 -31.97 -7.45
C SER A 68 -24.57 -31.63 -6.53
N LEU A 69 -24.36 -31.62 -5.21
CA LEU A 69 -25.35 -31.19 -4.21
C LEU A 69 -25.73 -29.71 -4.34
N PHE A 70 -24.92 -28.89 -5.03
CA PHE A 70 -25.13 -27.46 -5.18
C PHE A 70 -25.79 -27.07 -6.52
N ASP A 71 -26.16 -28.02 -7.39
CA ASP A 71 -26.63 -27.68 -8.74
C ASP A 71 -28.06 -27.13 -8.80
N ASP A 72 -28.87 -27.36 -7.77
CA ASP A 72 -30.32 -27.09 -7.81
C ASP A 72 -30.72 -25.99 -6.81
N SER A 73 -31.37 -26.34 -5.68
CA SER A 73 -31.82 -25.35 -4.68
C SER A 73 -30.69 -24.72 -3.84
N LEU A 74 -29.48 -25.28 -3.84
CA LEU A 74 -28.36 -24.85 -3.00
C LEU A 74 -27.23 -24.16 -3.78
N SER A 75 -27.50 -23.72 -5.01
CA SER A 75 -26.52 -23.04 -5.87
C SER A 75 -25.95 -21.74 -5.28
N PHE A 76 -26.65 -21.11 -4.33
CA PHE A 76 -26.15 -19.94 -3.61
C PHE A 76 -25.08 -20.27 -2.54
N LEU A 77 -25.06 -21.50 -2.04
CA LEU A 77 -24.24 -21.91 -0.89
C LEU A 77 -22.72 -21.86 -1.16
N PRO A 78 -22.21 -22.29 -2.34
CA PRO A 78 -20.81 -22.10 -2.71
C PRO A 78 -20.35 -20.64 -2.65
N TYR A 79 -21.19 -19.69 -3.08
CA TYR A 79 -20.86 -18.26 -3.03
C TYR A 79 -20.76 -17.74 -1.60
N VAL A 80 -21.68 -18.16 -0.72
CA VAL A 80 -21.64 -17.81 0.71
C VAL A 80 -20.40 -18.36 1.40
N LEU A 81 -19.99 -19.58 1.07
CA LEU A 81 -18.77 -20.20 1.62
C LEU A 81 -17.50 -19.49 1.16
N VAL A 82 -17.39 -19.17 -0.13
CA VAL A 82 -16.24 -18.40 -0.66
C VAL A 82 -16.19 -17.01 -0.05
N PHE A 83 -17.34 -16.33 0.08
CA PHE A 83 -17.43 -15.04 0.74
C PHE A 83 -16.99 -15.09 2.20
N THR A 84 -17.44 -16.11 2.94
CA THR A 84 -17.04 -16.32 4.34
C THR A 84 -15.54 -16.60 4.46
N SER A 85 -14.97 -17.40 3.54
CA SER A 85 -13.53 -17.65 3.48
C SER A 85 -12.74 -16.35 3.29
N LEU A 86 -13.18 -15.47 2.38
CA LEU A 86 -12.56 -14.16 2.18
C LEU A 86 -12.66 -13.28 3.43
N LEU A 87 -13.80 -13.28 4.13
CA LEU A 87 -13.95 -12.56 5.41
C LEU A 87 -12.99 -13.07 6.49
N ILE A 88 -12.77 -14.38 6.56
CA ILE A 88 -11.79 -14.97 7.49
C ILE A 88 -10.39 -14.48 7.14
N VAL A 89 -9.99 -14.51 5.87
CA VAL A 89 -8.68 -14.03 5.42
C VAL A 89 -8.49 -12.55 5.79
N ILE A 90 -9.50 -11.71 5.56
CA ILE A 90 -9.46 -10.29 5.94
C ILE A 90 -9.31 -10.13 7.45
N THR A 91 -10.10 -10.84 8.23
CA THR A 91 -10.08 -10.75 9.71
C THR A 91 -8.73 -11.18 10.27
N VAL A 92 -8.16 -12.27 9.76
CA VAL A 92 -6.83 -12.75 10.14
C VAL A 92 -5.75 -11.73 9.76
N SER A 93 -5.84 -11.15 8.56
CA SER A 93 -4.90 -10.13 8.08
C SER A 93 -4.94 -8.88 8.95
N LEU A 94 -6.13 -8.40 9.31
CA LEU A 94 -6.31 -7.26 10.22
C LEU A 94 -5.79 -7.57 11.62
N LYS A 95 -6.02 -8.79 12.13
CA LYS A 95 -5.50 -9.22 13.43
C LYS A 95 -3.97 -9.32 13.43
N ALA A 96 -3.39 -9.82 12.34
CA ALA A 96 -1.94 -9.89 12.18
C ALA A 96 -1.30 -8.50 12.17
N LEU A 97 -1.93 -7.54 11.48
CA LEU A 97 -1.48 -6.15 11.48
C LEU A 97 -1.55 -5.51 12.87
N ARG A 98 -2.66 -5.73 13.60
CA ARG A 98 -2.82 -5.22 14.97
C ARG A 98 -1.81 -5.82 15.94
N ARG A 99 -1.58 -7.13 15.87
CA ARG A 99 -0.60 -7.82 16.72
C ARG A 99 0.82 -7.27 16.54
N HIS A 100 1.18 -6.92 15.31
CA HIS A 100 2.48 -6.29 15.05
C HIS A 100 2.59 -4.91 15.73
N ASN A 101 1.50 -4.15 15.83
CA ASN A 101 1.49 -2.84 16.49
C ASN A 101 1.52 -2.93 18.02
N GLU A 102 1.01 -4.01 18.62
CA GLU A 102 1.02 -4.19 20.09
C GLU A 102 2.38 -4.68 20.64
N ILE A 103 3.26 -5.21 19.77
CA ILE A 103 4.57 -5.76 20.16
C ILE A 103 5.69 -4.69 20.06
N ARG A 104 5.40 -3.53 19.47
CA ARG A 104 6.34 -2.39 19.34
C ARG A 104 6.08 -1.34 20.41
#